data_AF-A0ABD0Q5T2-F1
#
_entry.id   AF-A0ABD0Q5T2-F1
#
_cell.length_a   1.000
_cell.length_b   1.000
_cell.length_c   1.000
_cell.angle_alpha   90.00
_cell.angle_beta   90.00
_cell.angle_gamma   90.00
#
_symmetry.space_group_name_H-M   'P 1'
#
loop_
_entity.id
_entity.type
_entity.pdbx_description
1 polymer ?
#
loop_
_entity_poly.entity_id
_entity_poly.type
_entity_poly.pdbx_seq_one_letter_code
_entity_poly.pdbx_strand_id
1 'polypeptide(L)'
;INVMVPQGSLLAVVGHVGCGKTSLVSALLGEMEKQEGQISIRGSVAYVPQQAWIQNATLRDNILFGRPYVEQKYRCVLEACALTPDLEVLPGGDQTEIGEK
;
A
#
# COMPACT_ATOMS: atom_id res chain seq x y z
N ILE A 1 1.61 -1.11 24.59
CA ILE A 1 2.03 -2.21 23.69
C ILE A 1 3.55 -2.16 23.59
N ASN A 2 4.26 -3.28 23.73
CA ASN A 2 5.72 -3.33 23.66
C ASN A 2 6.14 -4.33 22.57
N VAL A 3 6.67 -3.83 21.46
CA VAL A 3 7.11 -4.64 20.30
C VAL A 3 8.40 -4.06 19.75
N MET A 4 9.33 -4.93 19.36
CA MET A 4 10.54 -4.57 18.64
C MET A 4 10.64 -5.46 17.41
N VAL A 5 10.83 -4.86 16.24
CA VAL A 5 10.87 -5.57 14.95
C VAL A 5 12.25 -5.38 14.33
N PRO A 6 13.05 -6.45 14.19
CA PRO A 6 14.35 -6.37 13.52
C PRO A 6 14.20 -5.97 12.05
N GLN A 7 15.17 -5.22 11.52
CA GLN A 7 15.22 -4.87 10.11
C GLN A 7 15.32 -6.14 9.25
N GLY A 8 14.53 -6.21 8.18
CA GLY A 8 14.50 -7.35 7.26
C GLY A 8 13.65 -8.54 7.73
N SER A 9 12.85 -8.37 8.78
CA SER A 9 11.94 -9.41 9.28
C SER A 9 10.54 -9.32 8.63
N LEU A 10 9.83 -10.45 8.62
CA LEU A 10 8.42 -10.55 8.25
C LEU A 10 7.59 -10.76 9.52
N LEU A 11 6.66 -9.85 9.80
CA LEU A 11 5.80 -9.89 10.99
C LEU A 11 4.31 -9.95 10.58
N ALA A 12 3.54 -10.77 11.29
CA ALA A 12 2.08 -10.82 11.17
C ALA A 12 1.41 -10.41 12.49
N VAL A 13 0.31 -9.67 12.41
CA VAL A 13 -0.53 -9.28 13.56
C VAL A 13 -1.88 -9.97 13.43
N VAL A 14 -2.24 -10.79 14.42
CA VAL A 14 -3.46 -11.62 14.41
C VAL A 14 -4.32 -11.35 15.64
N GLY A 15 -5.63 -11.56 15.51
CA GLY A 15 -6.60 -11.38 16.60
C GLY A 15 -8.02 -11.19 16.08
N HIS A 16 -9.01 -11.23 16.98
CA HIS A 16 -10.44 -11.12 16.63
C HIS A 16 -10.81 -9.79 15.95
N VAL A 17 -11.97 -9.74 15.30
CA VAL A 17 -12.53 -8.48 14.76
C VAL A 17 -12.71 -7.48 15.90
N GLY A 18 -12.36 -6.21 15.66
CA GLY A 18 -12.45 -5.15 16.68
C GLY A 18 -11.33 -5.14 17.72
N CYS A 19 -10.34 -6.03 17.67
CA CYS A 19 -9.25 -6.07 18.66
C CYS A 19 -8.14 -5.01 18.47
N GLY A 20 -8.36 -4.01 17.59
CA GLY A 20 -7.42 -2.90 17.39
C GLY A 20 -6.25 -3.16 16.42
N LYS A 21 -6.33 -4.14 15.51
CA LYS A 21 -5.27 -4.38 14.51
C LYS A 21 -5.05 -3.17 13.59
N THR A 22 -6.14 -2.63 13.04
CA THR A 22 -6.10 -1.42 12.21
C THR A 22 -5.63 -0.22 13.04
N SER A 23 -6.09 -0.11 14.29
CA SER A 23 -5.64 0.93 15.23
C SER A 23 -4.13 0.85 15.50
N LEU A 24 -3.55 -0.35 15.61
CA LEU A 24 -2.11 -0.51 15.76
C LEU A 24 -1.36 0.05 14.54
N VAL A 25 -1.84 -0.23 13.32
CA VAL A 25 -1.23 0.29 12.09
C VAL A 25 -1.38 1.83 12.03
N SER A 26 -2.56 2.38 12.29
CA SER A 26 -2.78 3.84 12.33
C SER A 26 -1.92 4.53 13.39
N ALA A 27 -1.71 3.93 14.56
CA ALA A 27 -0.80 4.46 15.58
C ALA A 27 0.65 4.49 15.10
N LEU A 28 1.10 3.47 14.33
CA LEU A 28 2.43 3.47 13.72
C LEU A 28 2.58 4.53 12.62
N LEU A 29 1.51 4.82 11.87
CA LEU A 29 1.48 5.87 10.86
C LEU A 29 1.38 7.29 11.45
N GLY A 30 1.12 7.41 12.76
CA GLY A 30 0.92 8.70 13.42
C GLY A 30 -0.48 9.30 13.22
N GLU A 31 -1.45 8.50 12.77
CA GLU A 31 -2.84 8.92 12.54
C GLU A 31 -3.70 8.88 13.82
N MET A 32 -3.14 8.40 14.94
CA MET A 32 -3.82 8.33 16.23
C MET A 32 -3.14 9.20 17.27
N GLU A 33 -3.93 9.78 18.17
CA GLU A 33 -3.41 10.50 19.32
C GLU A 33 -2.67 9.54 20.26
N LYS A 34 -1.41 9.84 20.53
CA LYS A 34 -0.58 9.06 21.44
C LYS A 34 -0.83 9.53 22.87
N GLN A 35 -1.36 8.64 23.71
CA GLN A 35 -1.51 8.91 25.13
C GLN A 35 -0.16 8.86 25.86
N GLU A 36 0.56 7.73 25.77
CA GLU A 36 1.84 7.52 26.48
C GLU A 36 2.80 6.64 25.65
N GLY A 37 4.09 6.61 26.04
CA GLY A 37 5.12 5.78 25.42
C GLY A 37 5.84 6.41 24.21
N GLN A 38 6.59 5.58 23.49
CA GLN A 38 7.43 5.99 22.37
C GLN A 38 7.28 5.04 21.17
N ILE A 39 7.25 5.63 19.97
CA ILE A 39 7.29 4.93 18.69
C ILE A 39 8.51 5.47 17.93
N SER A 40 9.29 4.58 17.33
CA SER A 40 10.44 4.93 16.50
C SER A 40 10.42 4.08 15.23
N ILE A 41 10.36 4.73 14.06
CA ILE A 41 10.37 4.10 12.75
C ILE A 41 11.60 4.56 12.00
N ARG A 42 12.29 3.62 11.34
CA ARG A 42 13.50 3.91 10.56
C ARG A 42 13.20 3.79 9.07
N GLY A 43 13.43 4.86 8.31
CA GLY A 43 13.30 4.89 6.86
C GLY A 43 11.91 5.29 6.36
N SER A 44 11.65 5.05 5.08
CA SER A 44 10.36 5.33 4.43
C SER A 44 9.32 4.25 4.73
N VAL A 45 8.05 4.66 4.81
CA VAL A 45 6.91 3.76 5.04
C VAL A 45 6.06 3.67 3.77
N ALA A 46 5.58 2.46 3.46
CA ALA A 46 4.53 2.22 2.49
C ALA A 46 3.31 1.67 3.21
N TYR A 47 2.12 2.14 2.86
CA TYR A 47 0.86 1.76 3.49
C TYR A 47 -0.17 1.36 2.44
N VAL A 48 -0.92 0.30 2.72
CA VAL A 48 -2.05 -0.15 1.92
C VAL A 48 -3.26 -0.19 2.85
N PRO A 49 -4.28 0.68 2.66
CA PRO A 49 -5.45 0.72 3.51
C PRO A 49 -6.36 -0.49 3.30
N GLN A 50 -7.23 -0.75 4.27
CA GLN A 50 -8.24 -1.82 4.19
C GLN A 50 -9.24 -1.58 3.04
N GLN A 51 -9.64 -0.33 2.81
CA GLN A 51 -10.45 0.07 1.67
C GLN A 51 -9.53 0.73 0.64
N ALA A 52 -9.46 0.15 -0.56
CA ALA A 52 -8.66 0.71 -1.64
C ALA A 52 -9.13 2.13 -1.99
N TRP A 53 -8.17 3.00 -2.27
CA TRP A 53 -8.41 4.35 -2.79
C TRP A 53 -7.70 4.48 -4.12
N ILE A 54 -8.42 4.92 -5.15
CA ILE A 54 -7.95 5.01 -6.54
C ILE A 54 -8.18 6.45 -7.01
N GLN A 55 -7.16 7.06 -7.61
CA GLN A 55 -7.23 8.39 -8.20
C GLN A 55 -7.92 8.36 -9.56
N ASN A 56 -8.60 9.45 -9.90
CA ASN A 56 -9.16 9.69 -11.23
C ASN A 56 -8.04 10.00 -12.23
N ALA A 57 -7.40 8.95 -12.73
CA ALA A 57 -6.24 8.99 -13.60
C ALA A 57 -6.13 7.66 -14.37
N THR A 58 -5.11 7.52 -15.22
CA THR A 58 -4.85 6.22 -15.84
C THR A 58 -4.44 5.18 -14.79
N LEU A 59 -4.65 3.90 -15.09
CA LEU A 59 -4.18 2.80 -14.24
C LEU A 59 -2.65 2.90 -14.03
N ARG A 60 -1.88 3.20 -15.08
CA ARG A 60 -0.43 3.44 -14.99
C ARG A 60 -0.10 4.55 -14.01
N ASP A 61 -0.80 5.68 -14.05
CA ASP A 61 -0.54 6.81 -13.15
C ASP A 61 -0.84 6.48 -11.69
N ASN A 62 -1.91 5.69 -11.45
CA ASN A 62 -2.20 5.15 -10.13
C ASN A 62 -1.09 4.24 -9.60
N ILE A 63 -0.51 3.37 -10.44
CA ILE A 63 0.63 2.51 -10.06
C ILE A 63 1.91 3.31 -9.83
N LEU A 64 2.22 4.26 -10.72
CA LEU A 64 3.43 5.08 -10.63
C LEU A 64 3.39 6.03 -9.45
N PHE A 65 2.20 6.54 -9.11
CA PHE A 65 1.96 7.42 -7.98
C PHE A 65 2.95 8.61 -7.94
N GLY A 66 3.08 9.29 -9.09
CA GLY A 66 4.00 10.44 -9.28
C GLY A 66 5.48 10.09 -9.45
N ARG A 67 5.85 8.80 -9.47
CA ARG A 67 7.22 8.35 -9.79
C ARG A 67 7.45 8.29 -11.31
N PRO A 68 8.69 8.49 -11.77
CA PRO A 68 9.01 8.36 -13.19
C PRO A 68 8.79 6.92 -13.67
N TYR A 69 8.31 6.80 -14.90
CA TYR A 69 8.11 5.52 -15.56
C TYR A 69 9.46 4.86 -15.89
N VAL A 70 9.65 3.63 -15.40
CA VAL A 70 10.83 2.82 -15.67
C VAL A 70 10.35 1.44 -16.14
N GLU A 71 10.38 1.21 -17.46
CA GLU A 71 9.81 0.04 -18.13
C GLU A 71 10.11 -1.28 -17.40
N GLN A 72 11.38 -1.57 -17.12
CA GLN A 72 11.78 -2.84 -16.52
C GLN A 72 11.19 -3.04 -15.13
N LYS A 73 11.19 -1.99 -14.30
CA LYS A 73 10.61 -2.03 -12.96
C LYS A 73 9.10 -2.17 -13.04
N TYR A 74 8.47 -1.42 -13.93
CA TYR A 74 7.03 -1.41 -14.10
C TYR A 74 6.51 -2.79 -14.53
N ARG A 75 7.12 -3.41 -15.57
CA ARG A 75 6.78 -4.77 -15.99
C ARG A 75 6.97 -5.80 -14.87
N CYS A 76 8.09 -5.73 -14.15
CA CYS A 76 8.35 -6.64 -13.04
C CYS A 76 7.28 -6.53 -11.94
N VAL A 77 6.80 -5.32 -11.64
CA VAL A 77 5.70 -5.11 -10.69
C VAL A 77 4.38 -5.67 -11.23
N LEU A 78 4.05 -5.45 -12.51
CA LEU A 78 2.83 -5.99 -13.12
C LEU A 78 2.80 -7.53 -13.08
N GLU A 79 3.92 -8.16 -13.41
CA GLU A 79 4.08 -9.62 -13.34
C GLU A 79 3.97 -10.14 -11.90
N ALA A 80 4.67 -9.51 -10.95
CA ALA A 80 4.64 -9.90 -9.54
C ALA A 80 3.26 -9.72 -8.89
N CYS A 81 2.47 -8.75 -9.35
CA CYS A 81 1.10 -8.52 -8.92
C CYS A 81 0.07 -9.30 -9.75
N ALA A 82 0.51 -10.10 -10.74
CA ALA A 82 -0.34 -10.87 -11.65
C ALA A 82 -1.38 -10.03 -12.42
N LEU A 83 -1.07 -8.77 -12.73
CA LEU A 83 -2.01 -7.83 -13.37
C LEU A 83 -2.06 -7.96 -14.90
N THR A 84 -1.13 -8.69 -15.54
CA THR A 84 -1.06 -8.78 -17.00
C THR A 84 -2.38 -9.22 -17.65
N PRO A 85 -3.08 -10.27 -17.18
CA PRO A 85 -4.35 -10.68 -17.78
C PRO A 85 -5.45 -9.64 -17.61
N ASP A 86 -5.46 -8.91 -16.48
CA ASP A 86 -6.43 -7.84 -16.23
C ASP A 86 -6.22 -6.65 -17.17
N LEU A 87 -4.96 -6.35 -17.54
CA LEU A 87 -4.65 -5.29 -18.50
C LEU A 87 -5.06 -5.66 -19.93
N GLU A 88 -4.96 -6.93 -20.32
CA GLU A 88 -5.32 -7.38 -21.67
C GLU A 88 -6.81 -7.24 -21.99
N VAL A 89 -7.68 -7.31 -20.97
CA VAL A 89 -9.13 -7.14 -21.15
C VAL A 89 -9.58 -5.67 -21.15
N LEU A 90 -8.72 -4.74 -20.71
CA LEU A 90 -9.02 -3.32 -20.70
C LEU A 90 -8.78 -2.71 -22.09
N PRO A 91 -9.71 -1.89 -22.63
CA PRO A 91 -9.61 -1.37 -23.99
C PRO A 91 -8.38 -0.48 -24.23
N GLY A 92 -7.88 0.20 -23.19
CA GLY A 92 -6.65 1.00 -23.23
C GLY A 92 -5.46 0.34 -22.53
N GLY A 93 -5.56 -0.92 -22.13
CA GLY A 93 -4.58 -1.57 -21.27
C GLY A 93 -4.34 -0.76 -20.00
N ASP A 94 -3.08 -0.49 -19.69
CA ASP A 94 -2.68 0.31 -18.52
C ASP A 94 -2.87 1.83 -18.71
N GLN A 95 -3.22 2.29 -19.90
CA GLN A 95 -3.62 3.68 -20.17
C GLN A 95 -5.12 3.91 -19.97
N THR A 96 -5.88 2.88 -19.56
CA THR A 96 -7.30 3.02 -19.26
C THR A 96 -7.51 3.94 -18.06
N GLU A 97 -8.41 4.92 -18.19
CA GLU A 97 -8.83 5.79 -17.09
C GLU A 97 -9.65 5.00 -16.07
N ILE A 98 -9.27 5.11 -14.79
CA ILE A 98 -9.93 4.45 -13.67
C ILE A 98 -10.16 5.45 -12.53
N GLY A 99 -11.06 5.10 -11.61
CA GLY A 99 -11.48 5.94 -10.48
C GLY A 99 -12.98 6.23 -10.51
N GLU A 100 -13.50 6.80 -9.43
CA GLU A 100 -14.91 7.22 -9.32
C GLU A 100 -15.09 8.60 -9.98
N LYS A 101 -16.13 8.77 -10.82
CA LYS A 101 -16.52 10.12 -11.27
C LYS A 101 -17.04 10.98 -10.12
#